data_AF-A0A930XCZ6-F1
#
_entry.id   AF-A0A930XCZ6-F1
#
_cell.length_a   1.000
_cell.length_b   1.000
_cell.length_c   1.000
_cell.angle_alpha   90.00
_cell.angle_beta   90.00
_cell.angle_gamma   90.00
#
_symmetry.space_group_name_H-M   'P 1'
#
loop_
_entity.id
_entity.type
_entity.pdbx_description
1 polymer ?
#
loop_
_entity_poly.entity_id
_entity_poly.type
_entity_poly.pdbx_seq_one_letter_code
_entity_poly.pdbx_strand_id
1 'polypeptide(L)' 'MLFGNTDGVTDARSPNREFFRNKRLEGIWQQPFNSSQKLVETVKDQVLAHIATADQFDDITMLAIRRGDQ' A
#
# COMPACT_ATOMS: atom_id res chain seq x y z
N MET A 1 14.57 -0.03 -2.59
CA MET A 1 13.43 -0.87 -3.00
C MET A 1 12.67 -0.15 -4.09
N LEU A 2 12.09 -0.89 -5.02
CA LEU A 2 11.11 -0.40 -5.97
C LEU A 2 9.75 -0.96 -5.57
N PHE A 3 8.71 -0.12 -5.58
CA PHE A 3 7.34 -0.53 -5.31
C PHE A 3 6.45 -0.06 -6.45
N GLY A 4 5.53 -0.91 -6.88
CA GLY A 4 4.50 -0.60 -7.86
C GLY A 4 3.16 -1.17 -7.40
N ASN A 5 2.08 -0.49 -7.77
CA ASN A 5 0.71 -0.87 -7.44
C ASN A 5 -0.26 -0.45 -8.55
N THR A 6 -1.43 -1.09 -8.59
CA THR A 6 -2.58 -0.59 -9.35
C THR A 6 -3.26 0.56 -8.61
N ASP A 7 -4.10 1.30 -9.33
CA ASP A 7 -4.95 2.37 -8.79
C ASP A 7 -5.94 1.87 -7.73
N GLY A 8 -6.36 0.61 -7.75
CA GLY A 8 -7.14 0.00 -6.66
C GLY A 8 -6.56 0.22 -5.25
N VAL A 9 -5.23 0.41 -5.12
CA VAL A 9 -4.60 0.83 -3.84
C VAL A 9 -4.86 2.29 -3.50
N THR A 10 -4.67 3.20 -4.44
CA THR A 10 -4.84 4.64 -4.21
C THR A 10 -6.31 5.03 -4.10
N ASP A 11 -7.17 4.26 -4.76
CA ASP A 11 -8.62 4.47 -4.86
C ASP A 11 -9.40 3.73 -3.78
N ALA A 12 -8.73 2.88 -2.99
CA ALA A 12 -9.29 2.27 -1.78
C ALA A 12 -9.94 3.33 -0.89
N ARG A 13 -11.18 3.07 -0.46
CA ARG A 13 -12.02 4.03 0.24
C ARG A 13 -12.25 3.61 1.68
N SER A 14 -12.21 4.60 2.58
CA SER A 14 -12.70 4.41 3.94
C SER A 14 -14.24 4.41 3.97
N PRO A 15 -14.87 4.07 5.10
CA PRO A 15 -16.32 4.16 5.25
C PRO A 15 -16.87 5.57 5.01
N ASN A 16 -16.04 6.60 5.22
CA ASN A 16 -16.37 8.00 4.97
C ASN A 16 -16.15 8.42 3.49
N ARG A 17 -15.88 7.46 2.60
CA ARG A 17 -15.58 7.66 1.17
C ARG A 17 -14.29 8.44 0.90
N GLU A 18 -13.37 8.45 1.85
CA GLU A 18 -12.06 9.08 1.66
C GLU A 18 -11.09 8.11 0.97
N PHE A 19 -10.39 8.58 -0.05
CA PHE A 19 -9.34 7.83 -0.72
C PHE A 19 -8.10 7.64 0.17
N PHE A 20 -7.42 6.50 0.03
CA PHE A 20 -6.15 6.23 0.73
C PHE A 20 -5.06 7.25 0.32
N ARG A 21 -4.97 7.58 -0.98
CA ARG A 21 -4.06 8.56 -1.62
C ARG A 21 -2.55 8.36 -1.34
N ASN A 22 -1.74 8.98 -2.21
CA ASN A 22 -0.26 8.91 -2.16
C ASN A 22 0.36 9.45 -0.86
N LYS A 23 -0.28 10.39 -0.16
CA LYS A 23 0.25 10.95 1.11
C LYS A 23 0.42 9.89 2.20
N ARG A 24 -0.39 8.84 2.22
CA ARG A 24 -0.24 7.72 3.18
C ARG A 24 0.93 6.81 2.78
N LEU A 25 1.12 6.58 1.48
CA LEU A 25 2.30 5.89 0.96
C LEU A 25 3.58 6.67 1.27
N GLU A 26 3.57 8.01 1.15
CA GLU A 26 4.70 8.87 1.51
C GLU A 26 5.20 8.67 2.94
N GLY A 27 4.28 8.52 3.91
CA GLY A 27 4.64 8.18 5.29
C GLY A 27 5.32 6.82 5.44
N ILE A 28 4.91 5.84 4.62
CA ILE A 28 5.53 4.51 4.58
C ILE A 28 6.96 4.60 4.03
N TRP A 29 7.22 5.46 3.04
CA TRP A 29 8.55 5.59 2.44
C TRP A 29 9.60 6.20 3.37
N GLN A 30 9.18 6.90 4.44
CA GLN A 30 10.09 7.55 5.38
C GLN A 30 10.82 6.56 6.32
N GLN A 31 10.39 5.31 6.38
CA GLN A 31 11.03 4.27 7.17
C GLN A 31 11.85 3.31 6.28
N PRO A 32 13.04 2.88 6.73
CA PRO A 32 13.83 1.92 5.99
C PRO A 32 13.17 0.53 6.04
N PHE A 33 13.11 -0.14 4.90
CA PHE A 33 12.70 -1.53 4.79
C PHE A 33 13.86 -2.41 4.34
N ASN A 34 14.08 -3.51 5.06
CA ASN A 34 15.09 -4.52 4.73
C ASN A 34 14.53 -5.69 3.90
N SER A 35 13.21 -5.74 3.70
CA SER A 35 12.52 -6.83 3.00
C SER A 35 11.41 -6.27 2.09
N SER A 36 11.39 -6.72 0.84
CA SER A 36 10.31 -6.41 -0.11
C SER A 36 8.97 -6.98 0.36
N GLN A 37 8.97 -8.18 0.93
CA GLN A 37 7.78 -8.79 1.53
C GLN A 37 7.24 -7.92 2.66
N LYS A 38 8.13 -7.45 3.57
CA LYS A 38 7.70 -6.63 4.70
C LYS A 38 7.07 -5.32 4.24
N LEU A 39 7.56 -4.73 3.14
CA LEU A 39 6.94 -3.56 2.55
C LEU A 39 5.54 -3.85 2.00
N VAL A 40 5.38 -4.91 1.20
CA VAL A 40 4.05 -5.28 0.65
C VAL A 40 3.05 -5.54 1.77
N GLU A 41 3.45 -6.29 2.80
CA GLU A 41 2.62 -6.55 3.97
C GLU A 41 2.23 -5.26 4.70
N THR A 42 3.19 -4.35 4.90
CA THR A 42 2.92 -3.07 5.58
C THR A 42 1.93 -2.21 4.80
N VAL A 43 2.07 -2.12 3.48
CA VAL A 43 1.13 -1.35 2.63
C VAL A 43 -0.24 -2.03 2.63
N LYS A 44 -0.31 -3.35 2.47
CA LYS A 44 -1.55 -4.13 2.54
C LYS A 44 -2.28 -3.89 3.86
N ASP A 45 -1.60 -4.00 4.99
CA ASP A 45 -2.21 -3.85 6.31
C ASP A 45 -2.75 -2.42 6.50
N GLN A 46 -2.06 -1.38 6.00
CA GLN A 46 -2.54 -0.01 6.04
C GLN A 46 -3.75 0.24 5.12
N VAL A 47 -3.76 -0.34 3.93
CA VAL A 47 -4.88 -0.24 3.00
C VAL A 47 -6.12 -0.91 3.60
N LEU A 48 -5.98 -2.12 4.15
CA LEU A 48 -7.08 -2.82 4.83
C LEU A 48 -7.56 -2.07 6.07
N ALA A 49 -6.65 -1.49 6.86
CA ALA A 49 -7.02 -0.66 8.00
C ALA A 49 -7.77 0.61 7.58
N HIS A 50 -7.43 1.21 6.43
CA HIS A 50 -8.13 2.37 5.90
C HIS A 50 -9.51 2.03 5.34
N ILE A 51 -9.64 0.90 4.64
CA ILE A 51 -10.93 0.38 4.16
C ILE A 51 -11.85 0.06 5.34
N ALA A 52 -11.31 -0.52 6.41
CA ALA A 52 -12.04 -0.95 7.60
C ALA A 52 -13.24 -1.83 7.25
N THR A 53 -14.46 -1.30 7.37
CA THR A 53 -15.72 -2.01 7.06
C THR A 53 -16.33 -1.58 5.73
N ALA A 54 -15.64 -0.75 4.95
CA ALA A 54 -16.11 -0.34 3.63
C ALA A 54 -15.94 -1.46 2.61
N ASP A 55 -16.80 -1.49 1.61
CA ASP A 55 -16.65 -2.43 0.50
C ASP A 55 -15.42 -2.08 -0.33
N GLN A 56 -14.70 -3.12 -0.73
CA GLN A 56 -13.62 -2.96 -1.70
C GLN A 56 -14.22 -2.55 -3.05
N PHE A 57 -13.67 -1.47 -3.63
CA PHE A 57 -14.21 -0.85 -4.84
C PHE A 57 -13.57 -1.37 -6.13
N ASP A 58 -12.34 -1.90 -6.07
CA ASP A 58 -11.55 -2.34 -7.23
C ASP A 58 -10.49 -3.38 -6.82
N ASP A 59 -9.90 -4.06 -7.81
CA ASP A 59 -8.85 -5.05 -7.60
C ASP A 59 -7.54 -4.40 -7.12
N ILE A 60 -7.02 -4.91 -6.01
CA ILE A 60 -5.79 -4.42 -5.38
C ILE A 60 -4.62 -5.33 -5.76
N THR A 61 -3.65 -4.79 -6.51
CA THR A 61 -2.38 -5.48 -6.81
C THR A 61 -1.19 -4.64 -6.37
N MET A 62 -0.20 -5.29 -5.75
CA MET A 62 1.04 -4.67 -5.26
C MET A 62 2.26 -5.53 -5.61
N LEU A 63 3.37 -4.88 -5.94
CA LEU A 63 4.65 -5.52 -6.23
C LEU A 63 5.78 -4.73 -5.55
N ALA A 64 6.69 -5.44 -4.88
CA ALA A 64 7.92 -4.86 -4.37
C ALA A 64 9.14 -5.65 -4.85
N ILE A 65 10.15 -4.92 -5.30
CA ILE A 65 11.44 -5.46 -5.72
C ILE A 65 12.52 -4.85 -4.83
N ARG A 66 13.31 -5.72 -4.19
CA ARG A 66 14.55 -5.32 -3.52
C ARG A 66 15.72 -5.69 -4.42
N ARG A 67 16.58 -4.72 -4.72
CA ARG A 67 17.89 -5.01 -5.32
C ARG A 67 18.66 -5.88 -4.32
N GLY A 68 19.03 -7.09 -4.72
CA GLY A 68 19.94 -7.90 -3.95
C GLY A 68 21.32 -7.25 -3.94
N ASP A 69 21.98 -7.26 -2.79
CA ASP A 69 23.40 -6.98 -2.73
C ASP A 69 24.10 -8.21 -3.33
N GLN A 70 24.85 -8.01 -4.42
CA GLN A 70 25.76 -9.03 -4.97
C GLN A 70 27.02 -9.05 -4.12
#